data_AF-X1MIB9-F1
#
_entry.id   AF-X1MIB9-F1
#
_cell.length_a   1.000
_cell.length_b   1.000
_cell.length_c   1.000
_cell.angle_alpha   90.00
_cell.angle_beta   90.00
_cell.angle_gamma   90.00
#
_symmetry.space_group_name_H-M   'P 1'
#
loop_
_entity.id
_entity.type
_entity.pdbx_description
1 polymer ?
#
loop_
_entity_poly.entity_id
_entity_poly.type
_entity_poly.pdbx_seq_one_letter_code
_entity_poly.pdbx_strand_id
1 'polypeptide(L)'
;MNFKEAAYHVLGKEKRPLSTKEITQIALKEGLITTDGKTPDATMGAVIYTDIKQKGEKSLFVKVKRGLFGLREWDEETHEEKAETIKIALGANLIIKYLKERQFKSDSPTDFEEVIKDAFDFLGFEGELIGGKGDTDVLLTANIGQESFKVNVDGKTSKSGKIIDRQIDWISLRDHKKKNKADFVVVVGPSFSGGNLEERAKEYDVSLLKTEDLIKLVEAHSKFPYHSCSKYAAS
;
A
#
# COMPACT_ATOMS: atom_id res chain seq x y z
N MET A 1 -38.90 2.48 12.11
CA MET A 1 -38.05 3.62 11.67
C MET A 1 -38.86 4.50 10.74
N ASN A 2 -38.44 5.74 10.47
CA ASN A 2 -39.05 6.54 9.41
C ASN A 2 -38.47 6.17 8.03
N PHE A 3 -39.10 6.63 6.94
CA PHE A 3 -38.66 6.35 5.57
C PHE A 3 -37.21 6.77 5.29
N LYS A 4 -36.76 7.88 5.89
CA LYS A 4 -35.40 8.40 5.69
C LYS A 4 -34.36 7.48 6.35
N GLU A 5 -34.58 7.11 7.60
CA GLU A 5 -33.74 6.17 8.35
C GLU A 5 -33.68 4.81 7.67
N ALA A 6 -34.83 4.31 7.21
CA ALA A 6 -34.89 3.05 6.48
C ALA A 6 -34.14 3.11 5.14
N ALA A 7 -34.24 4.22 4.40
CA ALA A 7 -33.47 4.42 3.18
C ALA A 7 -31.96 4.42 3.46
N TYR A 8 -31.52 5.11 4.52
CA TYR A 8 -30.12 5.14 4.93
C TYR A 8 -29.62 3.73 5.28
N HIS A 9 -30.37 3.01 6.11
CA HIS A 9 -30.03 1.65 6.52
C HIS A 9 -29.94 0.68 5.34
N VAL A 10 -30.94 0.69 4.45
CA VAL A 10 -30.98 -0.21 3.28
C VAL A 10 -29.82 0.08 2.34
N LEU A 11 -29.56 1.36 2.02
CA LEU A 11 -28.45 1.72 1.16
C LEU A 11 -27.12 1.31 1.82
N GLY A 12 -26.90 1.66 3.09
CA GLY A 12 -25.66 1.33 3.82
C GLY A 12 -25.39 -0.16 3.90
N LYS A 13 -26.43 -0.99 4.05
CA LYS A 13 -26.32 -2.45 4.04
C LYS A 13 -26.00 -3.02 2.65
N GLU A 14 -26.70 -2.54 1.61
CA GLU A 14 -26.56 -3.07 0.24
C GLU A 14 -25.30 -2.57 -0.47
N LYS A 15 -24.69 -1.47 0.02
CA LYS A 15 -23.44 -0.87 -0.50
C LYS A 15 -23.42 -0.66 -2.02
N ARG A 16 -24.58 -0.37 -2.61
CA ARG A 16 -24.73 -0.08 -4.04
C ARG A 16 -25.89 0.89 -4.27
N PRO A 17 -25.87 1.68 -5.35
CA PRO A 17 -26.99 2.55 -5.65
C PRO A 17 -28.27 1.75 -5.96
N LEU A 18 -29.38 2.16 -5.37
CA LEU A 18 -30.68 1.49 -5.49
C LEU A 18 -31.76 2.44 -5.99
N SER A 19 -32.75 1.87 -6.67
CA SER A 19 -33.97 2.59 -7.01
C SER A 19 -34.89 2.76 -5.81
N THR A 20 -35.79 3.76 -5.86
CA THR A 20 -36.80 3.95 -4.80
C THR A 20 -37.62 2.69 -4.55
N LYS A 21 -37.92 1.94 -5.61
CA LYS A 21 -38.67 0.69 -5.55
C LYS A 21 -37.88 -0.39 -4.81
N GLU A 22 -36.61 -0.59 -5.14
CA GLU A 22 -35.74 -1.54 -4.45
C GLU A 22 -35.57 -1.18 -2.97
N ILE A 23 -35.27 0.09 -2.67
CA ILE A 23 -35.11 0.56 -1.28
C ILE A 23 -36.38 0.27 -0.47
N THR A 24 -37.54 0.58 -1.03
CA THR A 24 -38.84 0.37 -0.36
C THR A 24 -39.15 -1.11 -0.19
N GLN A 25 -38.90 -1.94 -1.21
CA GLN A 25 -39.13 -3.38 -1.12
C GLN A 25 -38.25 -4.04 -0.06
N ILE A 26 -36.97 -3.68 0.02
CA ILE A 26 -36.06 -4.21 1.04
C ILE A 26 -36.50 -3.71 2.42
N ALA A 27 -36.82 -2.42 2.57
CA ALA A 27 -37.27 -1.86 3.84
C ALA A 27 -38.55 -2.52 4.37
N LEU A 28 -39.51 -2.85 3.48
CA LEU A 28 -40.72 -3.59 3.83
C LEU A 28 -40.42 -5.05 4.17
N LYS A 29 -39.60 -5.72 3.36
CA LYS A 29 -39.20 -7.12 3.56
C LYS A 29 -38.49 -7.31 4.90
N GLU A 30 -37.70 -6.33 5.32
CA GLU A 30 -36.96 -6.33 6.60
C GLU A 30 -37.78 -5.76 7.76
N GLY A 31 -39.01 -5.31 7.53
CA GLY A 31 -39.87 -4.74 8.58
C GLY A 31 -39.38 -3.40 9.14
N LEU A 32 -38.49 -2.70 8.43
CA LEU A 32 -37.95 -1.39 8.84
C LEU A 32 -39.02 -0.29 8.82
N ILE A 33 -39.97 -0.43 7.90
CA ILE A 33 -41.14 0.44 7.72
C ILE A 33 -42.40 -0.41 7.52
N THR A 34 -43.55 0.18 7.84
CA THR A 34 -44.88 -0.34 7.52
C THR A 34 -45.66 0.75 6.78
N THR A 35 -46.61 0.35 5.93
CA THR A 35 -47.29 1.31 5.05
C THR A 35 -48.75 0.92 4.84
N ASP A 36 -49.67 1.86 5.11
CA ASP A 36 -51.10 1.70 4.80
C ASP A 36 -51.48 2.30 3.42
N GLY A 37 -50.54 3.01 2.80
CA GLY A 37 -50.71 3.71 1.52
C GLY A 37 -50.48 2.82 0.30
N LYS A 38 -51.08 3.19 -0.85
CA LYS A 38 -51.02 2.41 -2.10
C LYS A 38 -49.65 2.44 -2.82
N THR A 39 -48.85 3.48 -2.59
CA THR A 39 -47.59 3.74 -3.33
C THR A 39 -46.46 4.18 -2.39
N PRO A 40 -45.95 3.30 -1.53
CA PRO A 40 -44.90 3.63 -0.57
C PRO A 40 -43.55 3.99 -1.21
N ASP A 41 -43.28 3.49 -2.42
CA ASP A 41 -42.08 3.81 -3.20
C ASP A 41 -42.04 5.26 -3.69
N ALA A 42 -43.21 5.85 -3.99
CA ALA A 42 -43.32 7.28 -4.31
C ALA A 42 -43.02 8.15 -3.09
N THR A 43 -43.51 7.76 -1.91
CA THR A 43 -43.19 8.43 -0.63
C THR A 43 -41.71 8.33 -0.30
N MET A 44 -41.12 7.13 -0.42
CA MET A 44 -39.68 6.92 -0.24
C MET A 44 -38.86 7.85 -1.14
N GLY A 45 -39.21 7.91 -2.43
CA GLY A 45 -38.57 8.80 -3.39
C GLY A 45 -38.72 10.28 -3.02
N ALA A 46 -39.91 10.72 -2.64
CA ALA A 46 -40.17 12.11 -2.26
C ALA A 46 -39.34 12.54 -1.03
N VAL A 47 -39.20 11.65 -0.04
CA VAL A 47 -38.36 11.90 1.16
C VAL A 47 -36.90 12.09 0.77
N ILE A 48 -36.33 11.19 -0.04
CA ILE A 48 -34.94 11.28 -0.48
C ILE A 48 -34.72 12.53 -1.33
N TYR A 49 -35.60 12.80 -2.31
CA TYR A 49 -35.49 13.99 -3.17
C TYR A 49 -35.56 15.29 -2.38
N THR A 50 -36.48 15.37 -1.41
CA THR A 50 -36.65 16.57 -0.59
C THR A 50 -35.43 16.79 0.30
N ASP A 51 -34.86 15.74 0.89
CA ASP A 51 -33.65 15.85 1.71
C ASP A 51 -32.46 16.36 0.87
N ILE A 52 -32.25 15.80 -0.32
CA ILE A 52 -31.22 16.26 -1.26
C ILE A 52 -31.45 17.72 -1.66
N LYS A 53 -32.68 18.10 -1.99
CA LYS A 53 -33.02 19.47 -2.42
C LYS A 53 -32.82 20.50 -1.30
N GLN A 54 -33.19 20.16 -0.07
CA GLN A 54 -33.11 21.08 1.07
C GLN A 54 -31.71 21.19 1.65
N LYS A 55 -30.96 20.08 1.68
CA LYS A 55 -29.65 20.01 2.36
C LYS A 55 -28.46 20.09 1.41
N GLY A 56 -28.65 19.83 0.12
CA GLY A 56 -27.57 19.86 -0.88
C GLY A 56 -26.41 18.94 -0.49
N GLU A 57 -25.21 19.52 -0.35
CA GLU A 57 -24.00 18.82 0.07
C GLU A 57 -24.08 18.23 1.49
N LYS A 58 -25.00 18.70 2.33
CA LYS A 58 -25.21 18.16 3.70
C LYS A 58 -26.23 17.01 3.74
N SER A 59 -26.80 16.61 2.61
CA SER A 59 -27.68 15.43 2.52
C SER A 59 -26.86 14.16 2.64
N LEU A 60 -27.33 13.19 3.43
CA LEU A 60 -26.73 11.86 3.51
C LEU A 60 -26.90 11.07 2.21
N PHE A 61 -27.85 11.47 1.36
CA PHE A 61 -28.11 10.86 0.07
C PHE A 61 -27.51 11.67 -1.06
N VAL A 62 -27.08 10.96 -2.10
CA VAL A 62 -26.70 11.53 -3.40
C VAL A 62 -27.56 10.91 -4.50
N LYS A 63 -27.91 11.73 -5.49
CA LYS A 63 -28.60 11.26 -6.69
C LYS A 63 -27.56 10.83 -7.72
N VAL A 64 -27.38 9.52 -7.88
CA VAL A 64 -26.41 8.95 -8.83
C VAL A 64 -26.90 9.11 -10.27
N LYS A 65 -28.16 8.78 -10.52
CA LYS A 65 -28.85 9.02 -11.79
C LYS A 65 -30.35 9.12 -11.57
N ARG A 66 -31.14 9.34 -12.64
CA ARG A 66 -32.60 9.47 -12.54
C ARG A 66 -33.20 8.23 -11.86
N GLY A 67 -33.77 8.44 -10.66
CA GLY A 67 -34.43 7.40 -9.88
C GLY A 67 -33.49 6.43 -9.15
N LEU A 68 -32.17 6.66 -9.15
CA LEU A 68 -31.17 5.83 -8.48
C LEU A 68 -30.40 6.66 -7.46
N PHE A 69 -30.33 6.16 -6.23
CA PHE A 69 -29.78 6.89 -5.08
C PHE A 69 -28.69 6.07 -4.39
N GLY A 70 -27.72 6.77 -3.81
CA GLY A 70 -26.68 6.22 -2.96
C GLY A 70 -26.49 7.07 -1.71
N LEU A 71 -25.57 6.66 -0.84
CA LEU A 71 -25.14 7.47 0.28
C LEU A 71 -23.96 8.37 -0.13
N ARG A 72 -23.91 9.57 0.43
CA ARG A 72 -22.86 10.55 0.17
C ARG A 72 -21.50 10.10 0.71
N GLU A 73 -21.49 9.42 1.86
CA GLU A 73 -20.28 8.86 2.46
C GLU A 73 -19.55 7.90 1.50
N TRP A 74 -20.23 7.28 0.52
CA TRP A 74 -19.58 6.45 -0.50
C TRP A 74 -18.71 7.26 -1.47
N ASP A 75 -19.08 8.52 -1.75
CA ASP A 75 -18.29 9.38 -2.63
C ASP A 75 -17.01 9.81 -1.91
N GLU A 76 -17.10 10.09 -0.60
CA GLU A 76 -15.94 10.40 0.25
C GLU A 76 -15.00 9.20 0.38
N GLU A 77 -15.53 8.01 0.65
CA GLU A 77 -14.75 6.76 0.70
C GLU A 77 -14.07 6.44 -0.65
N THR A 78 -14.78 6.57 -1.77
CA THR A 78 -14.20 6.29 -3.10
C THR A 78 -13.19 7.34 -3.56
N HIS A 79 -13.35 8.60 -3.16
CA HIS A 79 -12.38 9.66 -3.45
C HIS A 79 -11.11 9.51 -2.62
N GLU A 80 -11.22 9.17 -1.34
CA GLU A 80 -10.07 8.88 -0.47
C GLU A 80 -9.30 7.65 -0.96
N GLU A 81 -10.00 6.54 -1.26
CA GLU A 81 -9.37 5.33 -1.79
C GLU A 81 -8.66 5.58 -3.13
N LYS A 82 -9.27 6.36 -4.02
CA LYS A 82 -8.69 6.71 -5.31
C LYS A 82 -7.50 7.65 -5.16
N ALA A 83 -7.58 8.64 -4.28
CA ALA A 83 -6.48 9.55 -4.00
C ALA A 83 -5.28 8.82 -3.38
N GLU A 84 -5.54 7.91 -2.44
CA GLU A 84 -4.51 7.07 -1.82
C GLU A 84 -3.88 6.13 -2.86
N THR A 85 -4.68 5.49 -3.71
CA THR A 85 -4.18 4.64 -4.82
C THR A 85 -3.28 5.43 -5.77
N ILE A 86 -3.66 6.66 -6.13
CA ILE A 86 -2.84 7.53 -7.00
C ILE A 86 -1.53 7.90 -6.29
N LYS A 87 -1.58 8.23 -5.00
CA LYS A 87 -0.40 8.58 -4.20
C LYS A 87 0.57 7.40 -4.08
N ILE A 88 0.08 6.20 -3.80
CA ILE A 88 0.86 4.96 -3.76
C ILE A 88 1.56 4.73 -5.11
N ALA A 89 0.81 4.82 -6.22
CA ALA A 89 1.36 4.63 -7.55
C ALA A 89 2.42 5.69 -7.91
N LEU A 90 2.20 6.96 -7.55
CA LEU A 90 3.19 8.03 -7.75
C LEU A 90 4.46 7.80 -6.93
N GLY A 91 4.32 7.40 -5.66
CA GLY A 91 5.45 7.06 -4.79
C GLY A 91 6.27 5.90 -5.34
N ALA A 92 5.61 4.80 -5.71
CA ALA A 92 6.26 3.63 -6.31
C ALA A 92 7.03 3.99 -7.59
N ASN A 93 6.41 4.79 -8.49
CA ASN A 93 7.06 5.22 -9.72
C ASN A 93 8.32 6.07 -9.46
N LEU A 94 8.30 6.93 -8.44
CA LEU A 94 9.46 7.74 -8.07
C LEU A 94 10.60 6.87 -7.52
N ILE A 95 10.27 5.91 -6.65
CA ILE A 95 11.22 4.92 -6.11
C ILE A 95 11.84 4.13 -7.26
N ILE A 96 11.03 3.56 -8.15
CA ILE A 96 11.49 2.76 -9.30
C ILE A 96 12.40 3.59 -10.21
N LYS A 97 12.03 4.83 -10.49
CA LYS A 97 12.84 5.75 -11.30
C LYS A 97 14.22 5.92 -10.66
N TYR A 98 14.28 6.24 -9.37
CA TYR A 98 15.55 6.49 -8.71
C TYR A 98 16.38 5.23 -8.48
N LEU A 99 15.77 4.06 -8.24
CA LEU A 99 16.50 2.77 -8.21
C LEU A 99 17.21 2.53 -9.55
N LYS A 100 16.52 2.78 -10.67
CA LYS A 100 17.09 2.61 -12.02
C LYS A 100 18.25 3.57 -12.29
N GLU A 101 18.13 4.83 -11.88
CA GLU A 101 19.11 5.88 -12.16
C GLU A 101 20.33 5.81 -11.22
N ARG A 102 20.11 5.65 -9.91
CA ARG A 102 21.15 5.81 -8.88
C ARG A 102 22.08 4.60 -8.74
N GLN A 103 21.63 3.40 -9.11
CA GLN A 103 22.47 2.18 -9.09
C GLN A 103 23.74 2.28 -9.96
N PHE A 104 23.82 3.25 -10.88
CA PHE A 104 24.99 3.49 -11.74
C PHE A 104 25.87 4.68 -11.28
N LYS A 105 25.46 5.43 -10.24
CA LYS A 105 26.15 6.62 -9.74
C LYS A 105 27.12 6.29 -8.61
N SER A 106 28.33 5.86 -8.97
CA SER A 106 29.36 5.46 -8.00
C SER A 106 30.03 6.63 -7.27
N ASP A 107 29.75 7.85 -7.68
CA ASP A 107 30.24 9.11 -7.09
C ASP A 107 29.33 9.64 -5.97
N SER A 108 28.11 9.10 -5.82
CA SER A 108 27.20 9.43 -4.72
C SER A 108 26.48 8.18 -4.22
N PRO A 109 27.19 7.23 -3.55
CA PRO A 109 26.60 5.98 -3.07
C PRO A 109 25.42 6.19 -2.11
N THR A 110 25.50 7.21 -1.24
CA THR A 110 24.44 7.56 -0.29
C THR A 110 23.09 7.81 -0.96
N ASP A 111 23.07 8.37 -2.17
CA ASP A 111 21.84 8.57 -2.92
C ASP A 111 21.16 7.22 -3.22
N PHE A 112 21.93 6.16 -3.52
CA PHE A 112 21.37 4.85 -3.80
C PHE A 112 20.84 4.17 -2.54
N GLU A 113 21.54 4.35 -1.42
CA GLU A 113 21.18 3.83 -0.10
C GLU A 113 19.85 4.43 0.39
N GLU A 114 19.66 5.74 0.24
CA GLU A 114 18.39 6.43 0.52
C GLU A 114 17.22 5.79 -0.22
N VAL A 115 17.41 5.45 -1.49
CA VAL A 115 16.31 4.94 -2.32
C VAL A 115 16.08 3.44 -2.08
N ILE A 116 17.11 2.71 -1.68
CA ILE A 116 16.94 1.35 -1.16
C ILE A 116 16.08 1.39 0.10
N LYS A 117 16.38 2.29 1.05
CA LYS A 117 15.57 2.51 2.25
C LYS A 117 14.12 2.85 1.86
N ASP A 118 13.90 3.83 0.99
CA ASP A 118 12.54 4.21 0.54
C ASP A 118 11.78 3.03 -0.10
N ALA A 119 12.47 2.18 -0.85
CA ALA A 119 11.86 0.99 -1.46
C ALA A 119 11.41 -0.03 -0.40
N PHE A 120 12.24 -0.30 0.61
CA PHE A 120 11.89 -1.22 1.69
C PHE A 120 10.82 -0.63 2.63
N ASP A 121 10.88 0.67 2.91
CA ASP A 121 9.81 1.37 3.65
C ASP A 121 8.47 1.23 2.93
N PHE A 122 8.47 1.42 1.60
CA PHE A 122 7.28 1.22 0.78
C PHE A 122 6.76 -0.23 0.80
N LEU A 123 7.64 -1.21 0.99
CA LEU A 123 7.28 -2.63 1.14
C LEU A 123 6.82 -3.00 2.56
N GLY A 124 6.83 -2.05 3.50
CA GLY A 124 6.36 -2.24 4.88
C GLY A 124 7.45 -2.58 5.89
N PHE A 125 8.72 -2.39 5.54
CA PHE A 125 9.83 -2.45 6.50
C PHE A 125 10.00 -1.08 7.18
N GLU A 126 10.69 -1.05 8.31
CA GLU A 126 11.13 0.19 8.94
C GLU A 126 12.64 0.35 8.69
N GLY A 127 13.03 1.25 7.80
CA GLY A 127 14.41 1.48 7.44
C GLY A 127 15.07 2.67 8.15
N GLU A 128 16.36 2.53 8.45
CA GLU A 128 17.23 3.57 9.01
C GLU A 128 18.57 3.59 8.26
N LEU A 129 19.12 4.77 7.96
CA LEU A 129 20.47 4.89 7.40
C LEU A 129 21.50 4.89 8.53
N ILE A 130 22.48 3.99 8.46
CA ILE A 130 23.57 3.95 9.44
C ILE A 130 24.80 4.59 8.79
N GLY A 131 24.94 5.91 8.97
CA GLY A 131 26.02 6.68 8.37
C GLY A 131 27.39 6.35 8.94
N GLY A 132 28.33 5.95 8.08
CA GLY A 132 29.75 5.81 8.41
C GLY A 132 30.56 5.29 7.22
N LYS A 133 31.76 5.82 6.99
CA LYS A 133 32.65 5.31 5.93
C LYS A 133 33.11 3.90 6.31
N GLY A 134 32.45 2.89 5.74
CA GLY A 134 32.70 1.48 6.03
C GLY A 134 31.81 0.89 7.13
N ASP A 135 30.61 1.43 7.38
CA ASP A 135 29.54 0.73 8.13
C ASP A 135 28.48 0.20 7.14
N THR A 136 27.51 -0.60 7.60
CA THR A 136 26.37 -1.03 6.76
C THR A 136 25.48 0.17 6.43
N ASP A 137 25.04 0.28 5.18
CA ASP A 137 24.39 1.48 4.68
C ASP A 137 22.96 1.69 5.22
N VAL A 138 22.15 0.62 5.28
CA VAL A 138 20.74 0.66 5.72
C VAL A 138 20.47 -0.47 6.71
N LEU A 139 19.81 -0.19 7.84
CA LEU A 139 19.26 -1.17 8.75
C LEU A 139 17.74 -1.21 8.61
N LEU A 140 17.17 -2.38 8.32
CA LEU A 140 15.74 -2.59 8.24
C LEU A 140 15.24 -3.37 9.45
N THR A 141 14.05 -3.04 9.91
CA THR A 141 13.26 -3.86 10.83
C THR A 141 12.01 -4.38 10.12
N ALA A 142 11.77 -5.69 10.20
CA ALA A 142 10.60 -6.35 9.66
C ALA A 142 9.76 -6.91 10.81
N ASN A 143 8.52 -6.42 10.94
CA ASN A 143 7.59 -6.87 11.96
C ASN A 143 6.64 -7.92 11.36
N ILE A 144 6.77 -9.18 11.77
CA ILE A 144 5.96 -10.30 11.27
C ILE A 144 5.22 -10.92 12.46
N GLY A 145 3.93 -10.59 12.59
CA GLY A 145 3.13 -11.04 13.72
C GLY A 145 3.64 -10.46 15.04
N GLN A 146 4.15 -11.32 15.92
CA GLN A 146 4.74 -10.92 17.21
C GLN A 146 6.28 -10.90 17.18
N GLU A 147 6.90 -11.26 16.06
CA GLU A 147 8.35 -11.32 15.90
C GLU A 147 8.86 -10.10 15.12
N SER A 148 10.07 -9.65 15.46
CA SER A 148 10.78 -8.58 14.76
C SER A 148 12.12 -9.10 14.28
N PHE A 149 12.44 -8.90 13.00
CA PHE A 149 13.72 -9.27 12.41
C PHE A 149 14.48 -8.03 11.97
N LYS A 150 15.80 -8.06 12.11
CA LYS A 150 16.70 -7.00 11.66
C LYS A 150 17.50 -7.44 10.44
N VAL A 151 17.57 -6.58 9.44
CA VAL A 151 18.30 -6.84 8.20
C VAL A 151 19.28 -5.71 7.93
N ASN A 152 20.56 -6.06 7.84
CA ASN A 152 21.58 -5.16 7.35
C ASN A 152 21.56 -5.16 5.82
N VAL A 153 21.44 -3.99 5.21
CA VAL A 153 21.42 -3.83 3.75
C VAL A 153 22.56 -2.94 3.30
N ASP A 154 23.33 -3.44 2.33
CA ASP A 154 24.46 -2.74 1.71
C ASP A 154 24.15 -2.46 0.24
N GLY A 155 24.23 -1.19 -0.15
CA GLY A 155 23.92 -0.70 -1.49
C GLY A 155 25.18 -0.57 -2.34
N LYS A 156 25.31 -1.41 -3.37
CA LYS A 156 26.44 -1.33 -4.31
C LYS A 156 26.03 -0.74 -5.65
N THR A 157 26.72 0.33 -6.02
CA THR A 157 26.60 0.98 -7.34
C THR A 157 27.71 0.53 -8.27
N SER A 158 27.44 0.51 -9.59
CA SER A 158 28.46 0.19 -10.59
C SER A 158 28.15 0.83 -11.93
N LYS A 159 29.10 1.64 -12.45
CA LYS A 159 29.00 2.25 -13.78
C LYS A 159 28.90 1.22 -14.92
N SER A 160 29.47 0.02 -14.73
CA SER A 160 29.38 -1.08 -15.72
C SER A 160 28.12 -1.93 -15.56
N GLY A 161 27.31 -1.68 -14.53
CA GLY A 161 26.09 -2.43 -14.23
C GLY A 161 26.30 -3.82 -13.64
N LYS A 162 27.55 -4.19 -13.31
CA LYS A 162 27.89 -5.50 -12.76
C LYS A 162 28.80 -5.34 -11.54
N ILE A 163 28.40 -5.97 -10.44
CA ILE A 163 29.18 -6.07 -9.20
C ILE A 163 30.03 -7.34 -9.27
N ILE A 164 31.34 -7.16 -9.09
CA ILE A 164 32.27 -8.27 -8.95
C ILE A 164 32.63 -8.49 -7.49
N ASP A 165 33.06 -9.71 -7.19
CA ASP A 165 33.37 -10.17 -5.85
C ASP A 165 34.31 -9.24 -5.06
N ARG A 166 35.33 -8.65 -5.72
CA ARG A 166 36.31 -7.76 -5.06
C ARG A 166 35.71 -6.43 -4.57
N GLN A 167 34.51 -6.08 -5.02
CA GLN A 167 33.82 -4.86 -4.61
C GLN A 167 33.01 -5.05 -3.32
N ILE A 168 32.90 -6.29 -2.83
CA ILE A 168 32.17 -6.63 -1.61
C ILE A 168 33.17 -6.94 -0.52
N ASP A 169 33.10 -6.19 0.57
CA ASP A 169 33.87 -6.48 1.78
C ASP A 169 33.08 -7.41 2.69
N TRP A 170 33.25 -8.71 2.46
CA TRP A 170 32.54 -9.78 3.16
C TRP A 170 32.80 -9.79 4.67
N ILE A 171 34.00 -9.41 5.10
CA ILE A 171 34.39 -9.40 6.51
C ILE A 171 33.65 -8.28 7.24
N SER A 172 33.65 -7.08 6.65
CA SER A 172 32.93 -5.92 7.19
C SER A 172 31.43 -6.21 7.31
N LEU A 173 30.80 -6.81 6.29
CA LEU A 173 29.38 -7.19 6.34
C LEU A 173 29.06 -8.12 7.53
N ARG A 174 29.89 -9.15 7.75
CA ARG A 174 29.73 -10.07 8.89
C ARG A 174 29.91 -9.36 10.23
N ASP A 175 30.88 -8.47 10.32
CA ASP A 175 31.18 -7.77 11.57
C ASP A 175 30.07 -6.75 11.90
N HIS A 176 29.50 -6.09 10.89
CA HIS A 176 28.34 -5.20 11.07
C HIS A 176 27.07 -5.97 11.42
N LYS A 177 26.85 -7.17 10.85
CA LYS A 177 25.74 -8.06 11.24
C LYS A 177 25.76 -8.28 12.75
N LYS A 178 26.93 -8.60 13.30
CA LYS A 178 27.12 -8.79 14.76
C LYS A 178 26.93 -7.49 15.55
N LYS A 179 27.51 -6.39 15.09
CA LYS A 179 27.41 -5.06 15.74
C LYS A 179 25.96 -4.60 15.86
N ASN A 180 25.21 -4.70 14.77
CA ASN A 180 23.81 -4.26 14.68
C ASN A 180 22.82 -5.29 15.23
N LYS A 181 23.31 -6.49 15.59
CA LYS A 181 22.49 -7.65 15.96
C LYS A 181 21.43 -7.95 14.89
N ALA A 182 21.85 -7.88 13.63
CA ALA A 182 21.00 -8.20 12.49
C ALA A 182 20.92 -9.71 12.29
N ASP A 183 19.72 -10.18 11.98
CA ASP A 183 19.44 -11.59 11.69
C ASP A 183 19.92 -11.95 10.28
N PHE A 184 19.80 -11.00 9.34
CA PHE A 184 20.11 -11.20 7.93
C PHE A 184 20.98 -10.07 7.37
N VAL A 185 21.70 -10.37 6.28
CA VAL A 185 22.44 -9.39 5.49
C VAL A 185 22.03 -9.52 4.03
N VAL A 186 21.75 -8.38 3.39
CA VAL A 186 21.41 -8.30 1.98
C VAL A 186 22.36 -7.31 1.29
N VAL A 187 22.92 -7.70 0.15
CA VAL A 187 23.62 -6.78 -0.74
C VAL A 187 22.72 -6.49 -1.93
N VAL A 188 22.42 -5.21 -2.17
CA VAL A 188 21.60 -4.74 -3.29
C VAL A 188 22.48 -4.11 -4.36
N GLY A 189 22.30 -4.51 -5.62
CA GLY A 189 23.06 -3.94 -6.72
C GLY A 189 22.50 -4.25 -8.11
N PRO A 190 23.04 -3.61 -9.18
CA PRO A 190 22.48 -3.72 -10.53
C PRO A 190 22.48 -5.14 -11.08
N SER A 191 23.60 -5.86 -10.93
CA SER A 191 23.71 -7.28 -11.20
C SER A 191 24.96 -7.83 -10.53
N PHE A 192 25.09 -9.15 -10.43
CA PHE A 192 26.22 -9.82 -9.79
C PHE A 192 26.98 -10.69 -10.77
N SER A 193 28.29 -10.87 -10.54
CA SER A 193 29.15 -11.62 -11.46
C SER A 193 28.95 -13.12 -11.49
N GLY A 194 28.23 -13.70 -10.54
CA GLY A 194 28.14 -15.14 -10.37
C GLY A 194 29.46 -15.75 -9.88
N GLY A 195 29.56 -17.08 -10.00
CA GLY A 195 30.77 -17.84 -9.65
C GLY A 195 31.21 -17.60 -8.21
N ASN A 196 32.49 -17.26 -8.02
CA ASN A 196 33.08 -17.01 -6.71
C ASN A 196 32.28 -16.00 -5.85
N LEU A 197 31.61 -15.02 -6.47
CA LEU A 197 30.80 -14.05 -5.72
C LEU A 197 29.62 -14.75 -5.03
N GLU A 198 28.90 -15.61 -5.75
CA GLU A 198 27.75 -16.34 -5.21
C GLU A 198 28.18 -17.40 -4.20
N GLU A 199 29.33 -18.05 -4.42
CA GLU A 199 29.92 -18.99 -3.47
C GLU A 199 30.26 -18.31 -2.15
N ARG A 200 30.91 -17.13 -2.20
CA ARG A 200 31.21 -16.36 -0.98
C ARG A 200 29.98 -15.78 -0.32
N ALA A 201 28.99 -15.35 -1.10
CA ALA A 201 27.71 -14.90 -0.54
C ALA A 201 27.07 -16.02 0.32
N LYS A 202 27.11 -17.27 -0.15
CA LYS A 202 26.66 -18.43 0.64
C LYS A 202 27.54 -18.70 1.86
N GLU A 203 28.86 -18.64 1.70
CA GLU A 203 29.81 -18.86 2.80
C GLU A 203 29.60 -17.85 3.95
N TYR A 204 29.30 -16.60 3.62
CA TYR A 204 29.11 -15.51 4.59
C TYR A 204 27.65 -15.32 5.01
N ASP A 205 26.72 -16.16 4.54
CA ASP A 205 25.28 -16.03 4.81
C ASP A 205 24.71 -14.65 4.43
N VAL A 206 25.07 -14.21 3.22
CA VAL A 206 24.66 -12.94 2.61
C VAL A 206 23.73 -13.22 1.43
N SER A 207 22.56 -12.59 1.44
CA SER A 207 21.64 -12.64 0.31
C SER A 207 22.00 -11.58 -0.74
N LEU A 208 22.00 -11.96 -2.01
CA LEU A 208 22.21 -11.04 -3.12
C LEU A 208 20.86 -10.67 -3.73
N LEU A 209 20.53 -9.39 -3.75
CA LEU A 209 19.29 -8.89 -4.33
C LEU A 209 19.61 -7.96 -5.50
N LYS A 210 19.15 -8.33 -6.69
CA LYS A 210 19.32 -7.42 -7.83
C LYS A 210 18.33 -6.28 -7.74
N THR A 211 18.74 -5.08 -8.17
CA THR A 211 17.85 -3.93 -8.28
C THR A 211 16.62 -4.23 -9.15
N GLU A 212 16.79 -5.03 -10.21
CA GLU A 212 15.66 -5.45 -11.06
C GLU A 212 14.59 -6.24 -10.30
N ASP A 213 14.98 -7.05 -9.32
CA ASP A 213 14.06 -7.87 -8.55
C ASP A 213 13.40 -7.06 -7.44
N LEU A 214 14.13 -6.13 -6.80
CA LEU A 214 13.55 -5.16 -5.89
C LEU A 214 12.50 -4.27 -6.60
N ILE A 215 12.78 -3.82 -7.82
CA ILE A 215 11.82 -3.07 -8.64
C ILE A 215 10.55 -3.88 -8.89
N LYS A 216 10.67 -5.17 -9.23
CA LYS A 216 9.49 -6.04 -9.43
C LYS A 216 8.65 -6.17 -8.16
N LEU A 217 9.29 -6.23 -6.99
CA LEU A 217 8.59 -6.25 -5.70
C LEU A 217 7.82 -4.95 -5.45
N VAL A 218 8.44 -3.79 -5.70
CA VAL A 218 7.80 -2.47 -5.59
C VAL A 218 6.62 -2.34 -6.57
N GLU A 219 6.81 -2.77 -7.82
CA GLU A 219 5.75 -2.77 -8.84
C GLU A 219 4.57 -3.69 -8.46
N ALA A 220 4.87 -4.88 -7.92
CA ALA A 220 3.86 -5.81 -7.46
C ALA A 220 3.09 -5.25 -6.26
N HIS A 221 3.79 -4.67 -5.28
CA HIS A 221 3.16 -4.07 -4.11
C HIS A 221 2.29 -2.85 -4.46
N SER A 222 2.71 -2.04 -5.43
CA SER A 222 1.90 -0.93 -5.92
C SER A 222 0.59 -1.36 -6.56
N LYS A 223 0.54 -2.57 -7.15
CA LYS A 223 -0.67 -3.14 -7.76
C LYS A 223 -1.52 -3.91 -6.75
N PHE A 224 -0.86 -4.56 -5.79
CA PHE A 224 -1.48 -5.40 -4.77
C PHE A 224 -0.85 -5.07 -3.40
N PRO A 225 -1.30 -3.99 -2.74
CA PRO A 225 -0.74 -3.63 -1.44
C PRO A 225 -0.96 -4.76 -0.43
N TYR A 226 0.10 -5.20 0.24
CA TYR A 226 0.03 -6.29 1.23
C TYR A 226 -0.80 -5.92 2.48
N HIS A 227 -1.26 -4.67 2.63
CA HIS A 227 -2.01 -4.17 3.78
C HIS A 227 -3.53 -4.14 3.63
N SER A 228 -4.09 -4.66 2.54
CA SER A 228 -5.55 -4.63 2.30
C SER A 228 -6.38 -5.66 3.09
N CYS A 229 -5.83 -6.31 4.14
CA CYS A 229 -6.53 -7.37 4.87
C CYS A 229 -7.07 -6.95 6.26
N SER A 230 -6.75 -5.75 6.78
CA SER A 230 -7.11 -5.39 8.16
C SER A 230 -8.46 -4.69 8.36
N LYS A 231 -9.18 -4.26 7.31
CA LYS A 231 -10.46 -3.52 7.49
C LYS A 231 -11.73 -4.37 7.47
N TYR A 232 -11.62 -5.69 7.30
CA TYR A 232 -12.77 -6.61 7.27
C TYR A 232 -12.91 -7.53 8.49
N ALA A 233 -12.06 -7.36 9.52
CA ALA A 233 -12.11 -8.14 10.76
C ALA A 233 -12.71 -7.32 11.92
N ALA A 234 -13.94 -6.86 11.75
CA ALA A 234 -14.80 -6.48 12.87
C ALA A 234 -16.24 -6.77 12.45
N SER A 235 -16.67 -8.02 12.73
CA SER A 235 -18.09 -8.42 12.73
C SER A 235 -18.57 -8.42 14.17
#